data_AF-A0A2T3KJP8-F1
#
_entry.id   AF-A0A2T3KJP8-F1
#
_cell.length_a   1.000
_cell.length_b   1.000
_cell.length_c   1.000
_cell.angle_alpha   90.00
_cell.angle_beta   90.00
_cell.angle_gamma   90.00
#
_symmetry.space_group_name_H-M   'P 1'
#
loop_
_entity.id
_entity.type
_entity.pdbx_description
1 polymer ?
#
loop_
_entity_poly.entity_id
_entity_poly.type
_entity_poly.pdbx_seq_one_letter_code
_entity_poly.pdbx_strand_id
1 'polypeptide(L)'
;MKTLSTLTFANSYSDLPTSLGTQVAAQPLDNPFLIHFNPLVAEKLELDSTTALDPSFINIFSGNATLAGLSPLAMKYCGHQFGQYNPDLGDGRGLLLGEVLTSNGKKWDLHLKGSGKTPYSRMGDGRAVLRSSIREYLASAAMEGLGIATTHALAIIGSQTPVVREKIETAATLIRVAESHIRFGHFEYLFYTGQHDELQQLADYVIERHFPTLLTEAAPYAAMFKQICQRTATMIAAWQAVGFAHGVMNTDNMSILGLTFDYGPFGFIDDYEPSYICNHSDYSGRYAFDQQPAIALWNLSALGYALTPLLDKTEIDHGLEHYQTELQQQYSHNMRQKLGLTIADDTDTVLFSDLFQLLKQHHVDYTLFFRTLSYIAMDELPHGEHLFSPLFSCTSRLKTWLIRYQQRLLLEPNTSQRLTIMLHHNPKYILRNYLAQQAIEEAEQGNFQLIEQLITILARPFDEHKDAEVLAQLPPNWGKHLEISCSS
;
A
#
# COMPACT_ATOMS: atom_id res chain seq x y z
N MET A 1 18.66 -4.07 20.35
CA MET A 1 18.70 -3.31 19.10
C MET A 1 20.13 -3.23 18.61
N LYS A 2 20.35 -3.35 17.30
CA LYS A 2 21.63 -3.28 16.59
C LYS A 2 21.88 -1.82 16.17
N THR A 3 23.13 -1.39 16.15
CA THR A 3 23.54 -0.14 15.47
C THR A 3 23.79 -0.41 13.98
N LEU A 4 23.93 0.64 13.15
CA LEU A 4 24.27 0.50 11.72
C LEU A 4 25.47 -0.41 11.45
N SER A 5 26.56 -0.23 12.21
CA SER A 5 27.80 -0.99 12.03
C SER A 5 27.69 -2.46 12.44
N THR A 6 26.64 -2.80 13.19
CA THR A 6 26.35 -4.15 13.68
C THR A 6 25.14 -4.80 12.99
N LEU A 7 24.53 -4.12 12.01
CA LEU A 7 23.49 -4.72 11.17
C LEU A 7 24.06 -5.92 10.41
N THR A 8 23.28 -6.98 10.35
CA THR A 8 23.65 -8.21 9.67
C THR A 8 22.92 -8.25 8.33
N PHE A 9 23.65 -8.50 7.24
CA PHE A 9 23.09 -8.59 5.90
C PHE A 9 23.19 -10.01 5.35
N ALA A 10 22.17 -10.45 4.62
CA ALA A 10 22.10 -11.75 3.96
C ALA A 10 21.44 -11.62 2.57
N ASN A 11 22.22 -11.11 1.61
CA ASN A 11 21.78 -10.69 0.26
C ASN A 11 21.49 -11.87 -0.70
N SER A 12 20.64 -12.78 -0.27
CA SER A 12 20.16 -13.93 -1.05
C SER A 12 19.52 -13.64 -2.41
N TYR A 13 18.94 -12.46 -2.64
CA TYR A 13 18.45 -12.11 -3.99
C TYR A 13 19.62 -11.99 -4.98
N SER A 14 20.79 -11.55 -4.52
CA SER A 14 21.99 -11.47 -5.35
C SER A 14 22.56 -12.83 -5.75
N ASP A 15 22.10 -13.92 -5.13
CA ASP A 15 22.47 -15.30 -5.48
C ASP A 15 21.60 -15.87 -6.62
N LEU A 16 20.50 -15.19 -6.99
CA LEU A 16 19.65 -15.57 -8.13
C LEU A 16 20.35 -15.34 -9.48
N PRO A 17 19.82 -15.92 -10.59
CA PRO A 17 20.36 -15.72 -11.92
C PRO A 17 20.62 -14.25 -12.27
N THR A 18 21.76 -13.97 -12.90
CA THR A 18 22.19 -12.59 -13.22
C THR A 18 21.26 -11.86 -14.18
N SER A 19 20.34 -12.56 -14.86
CA SER A 19 19.29 -11.98 -15.69
C SER A 19 18.29 -11.13 -14.90
N LEU A 20 18.16 -11.38 -13.59
CA LEU A 20 17.20 -10.74 -12.68
C LEU A 20 17.69 -9.42 -12.08
N GLY A 21 18.91 -8.98 -12.39
CA GLY A 21 19.37 -7.67 -11.97
C GLY A 21 20.77 -7.32 -12.41
N THR A 22 21.17 -6.08 -12.14
CA THR A 22 22.51 -5.60 -12.41
C THR A 22 23.05 -4.87 -11.19
N GLN A 23 24.25 -5.23 -10.75
CA GLN A 23 24.93 -4.52 -9.68
C GLN A 23 25.29 -3.12 -10.13
N VAL A 24 24.86 -2.12 -9.37
CA VAL A 24 25.13 -0.72 -9.66
C VAL A 24 25.14 0.06 -8.35
N ALA A 25 26.11 0.96 -8.20
CA ALA A 25 26.21 1.80 -7.01
C ALA A 25 25.18 2.94 -7.04
N ALA A 26 24.72 3.35 -5.87
CA ALA A 26 23.93 4.58 -5.74
C ALA A 26 24.75 5.80 -6.16
N GLN A 27 24.07 6.80 -6.73
CA GLN A 27 24.65 8.08 -7.09
C GLN A 27 24.35 9.08 -5.97
N PRO A 28 25.37 9.79 -5.44
CA PRO A 28 25.21 10.65 -4.27
C PRO A 28 24.24 11.82 -4.51
N LEU A 29 23.75 12.40 -3.42
CA LEU A 29 23.03 13.66 -3.38
C LEU A 29 23.90 14.79 -2.81
N ASP A 30 23.58 16.02 -3.17
CA ASP A 30 24.25 17.24 -2.71
C ASP A 30 23.61 17.73 -1.41
N ASN A 31 24.43 17.92 -0.37
CA ASN A 31 24.00 18.41 0.95
C ASN A 31 22.78 17.65 1.51
N PRO A 32 22.85 16.31 1.68
CA PRO A 32 21.73 15.53 2.16
C PRO A 32 21.43 15.82 3.64
N PHE A 33 20.15 15.78 4.01
CA PHE A 33 19.70 15.95 5.40
C PHE A 33 18.51 15.04 5.69
N LEU A 34 18.39 14.58 6.94
CA LEU A 34 17.27 13.76 7.38
C LEU A 34 16.01 14.61 7.48
N ILE A 35 14.93 14.19 6.81
CA ILE A 35 13.60 14.79 6.97
C ILE A 35 12.87 14.12 8.12
N HIS A 36 12.81 12.79 8.10
CA HIS A 36 12.17 12.00 9.14
C HIS A 36 12.71 10.57 9.14
N PHE A 37 12.77 9.96 10.33
CA PHE A 37 13.12 8.55 10.56
C PHE A 37 11.97 7.84 11.29
N ASN A 38 11.59 6.65 10.84
CA ASN A 38 10.46 5.89 11.38
C ASN A 38 10.94 4.87 12.44
N PRO A 39 10.76 5.14 13.75
CA PRO A 39 11.20 4.20 14.78
C PRO A 39 10.46 2.86 14.73
N LEU A 40 9.19 2.82 14.32
CA LEU A 40 8.42 1.57 14.22
C LEU A 40 8.94 0.64 13.12
N VAL A 41 9.46 1.21 12.03
CA VAL A 41 10.10 0.42 10.98
C VAL A 41 11.51 -0.01 11.38
N ALA A 42 12.24 0.85 12.12
CA ALA A 42 13.53 0.50 12.69
C ALA A 42 13.42 -0.72 13.64
N GLU A 43 12.35 -0.79 14.44
CA GLU A 43 12.05 -1.96 15.29
C GLU A 43 11.93 -3.27 14.49
N LYS A 44 11.28 -3.25 13.31
CA LYS A 44 11.18 -4.44 12.43
C LYS A 44 12.54 -4.94 11.96
N LEU A 45 13.50 -4.01 11.81
CA LEU A 45 14.89 -4.28 11.41
C LEU A 45 15.81 -4.58 12.60
N GLU A 46 15.29 -4.53 13.83
CA GLU A 46 16.05 -4.52 15.08
C GLU A 46 17.10 -3.38 15.13
N LEU A 47 16.90 -2.28 14.39
CA LEU A 47 17.80 -1.14 14.28
C LEU A 47 17.52 -0.11 15.40
N ASP A 48 18.55 0.25 16.15
CA ASP A 48 18.48 1.26 17.20
C ASP A 48 18.12 2.63 16.61
N SER A 49 17.07 3.27 17.14
CA SER A 49 16.56 4.55 16.65
C SER A 49 17.54 5.72 16.84
N THR A 50 18.50 5.60 17.77
CA THR A 50 19.57 6.61 17.93
C THR A 50 20.48 6.70 16.71
N THR A 51 20.46 5.69 15.83
CA THR A 51 21.09 5.72 14.50
C THR A 51 20.68 6.94 13.68
N ALA A 52 19.46 7.45 13.84
CA ALA A 52 18.98 8.62 13.11
C ALA A 52 19.83 9.89 13.39
N LEU A 53 20.55 9.91 14.53
CA LEU A 53 21.45 11.01 14.93
C LEU A 53 22.87 10.86 14.35
N ASP A 54 23.22 9.68 13.80
CA ASP A 54 24.53 9.43 13.22
C ASP A 54 24.59 10.01 11.79
N PRO A 55 25.50 10.96 11.50
CA PRO A 55 25.69 11.46 10.14
C PRO A 55 26.00 10.37 9.11
N SER A 56 26.55 9.21 9.53
CA SER A 56 26.79 8.07 8.65
C SER A 56 25.48 7.52 8.05
N PHE A 57 24.37 7.54 8.80
CA PHE A 57 23.06 7.10 8.32
C PHE A 57 22.64 7.91 7.08
N ILE A 58 22.69 9.24 7.19
CA ILE A 58 22.33 10.16 6.11
C ILE A 58 23.23 9.90 4.91
N ASN A 59 24.54 9.79 5.11
CA ASN A 59 25.49 9.58 4.01
C ASN A 59 25.30 8.23 3.30
N ILE A 60 25.04 7.14 4.02
CA ILE A 60 24.81 5.81 3.42
C ILE A 60 23.54 5.84 2.56
N PHE A 61 22.44 6.32 3.12
CA PHE A 61 21.13 6.28 2.46
C PHE A 61 20.85 7.49 1.55
N SER A 62 21.85 8.34 1.31
CA SER A 62 21.87 9.31 0.20
C SER A 62 22.82 8.91 -0.94
N GLY A 63 23.51 7.77 -0.82
CA GLY A 63 24.50 7.31 -1.80
C GLY A 63 25.88 7.97 -1.66
N ASN A 64 26.12 8.72 -0.59
CA ASN A 64 27.38 9.43 -0.32
C ASN A 64 28.41 8.56 0.42
N ALA A 65 27.99 7.43 0.99
CA ALA A 65 28.85 6.45 1.65
C ALA A 65 28.34 5.03 1.43
N THR A 66 29.19 4.04 1.69
CA THR A 66 28.83 2.62 1.67
C THR A 66 28.86 2.05 3.07
N LEU A 67 28.03 1.03 3.33
CA LEU A 67 28.06 0.22 4.54
C LEU A 67 28.53 -1.19 4.20
N ALA A 68 29.42 -1.76 5.02
CA ALA A 68 29.87 -3.12 4.84
C ALA A 68 28.68 -4.10 4.90
N GLY A 69 28.63 -5.05 3.96
CA GLY A 69 27.53 -6.01 3.84
C GLY A 69 26.44 -5.61 2.86
N LEU A 70 26.33 -4.34 2.45
CA LEU A 70 25.45 -3.96 1.34
C LEU A 70 25.98 -4.49 0.01
N SER A 71 25.07 -4.90 -0.87
CA SER A 71 25.35 -5.33 -2.25
C SER A 71 24.29 -4.71 -3.18
N PRO A 72 24.43 -3.42 -3.52
CA PRO A 72 23.42 -2.69 -4.28
C PRO A 72 23.15 -3.30 -5.66
N LEU A 73 21.89 -3.61 -5.92
CA LEU A 73 21.41 -4.26 -7.13
C LEU A 73 20.16 -3.53 -7.65
N ALA A 74 20.14 -3.23 -8.95
CA ALA A 74 18.90 -2.85 -9.64
C ALA A 74 18.23 -4.14 -10.13
N MET A 75 16.98 -4.40 -9.74
CA MET A 75 16.23 -5.59 -10.19
C MET A 75 15.70 -5.39 -11.62
N LYS A 76 15.72 -6.45 -12.44
CA LYS A 76 15.10 -6.48 -13.76
C LYS A 76 13.72 -7.15 -13.70
N TYR A 77 12.74 -6.48 -14.28
CA TYR A 77 11.38 -7.00 -14.51
C TYR A 77 10.78 -6.32 -15.74
N CYS A 78 9.62 -6.80 -16.16
CA CYS A 78 8.74 -6.17 -17.15
C CYS A 78 7.35 -5.99 -16.53
N GLY A 79 6.31 -5.72 -17.33
CA GLY A 79 4.95 -5.73 -16.84
C GLY A 79 3.95 -5.20 -17.86
N HIS A 80 2.68 -5.44 -17.60
CA HIS A 80 1.58 -4.85 -18.36
C HIS A 80 1.19 -3.49 -17.75
N GLN A 81 1.54 -2.42 -18.47
CA GLN A 81 1.18 -1.06 -18.10
C GLN A 81 -0.12 -0.67 -18.77
N PHE A 82 -1.16 -0.36 -17.99
CA PHE A 82 -2.51 -0.09 -18.51
C PHE A 82 -3.06 -1.19 -19.44
N GLY A 83 -2.67 -2.45 -19.18
CA GLY A 83 -3.06 -3.62 -19.97
C GLY A 83 -2.20 -3.90 -21.20
N GLN A 84 -1.20 -3.06 -21.49
CA GLN A 84 -0.26 -3.26 -22.60
C GLN A 84 1.08 -3.76 -22.08
N TYR A 85 1.60 -4.83 -22.67
CA TYR A 85 2.90 -5.39 -22.28
C TYR A 85 4.04 -4.41 -22.57
N ASN A 86 4.89 -4.16 -21.58
CA ASN A 86 6.11 -3.37 -21.70
C ASN A 86 7.33 -4.21 -21.30
N PRO A 87 8.19 -4.64 -22.25
CA PRO A 87 9.38 -5.45 -21.94
C PRO A 87 10.49 -4.65 -21.21
N ASP A 88 10.45 -3.32 -21.28
CA ASP A 88 11.56 -2.44 -20.93
C ASP A 88 11.32 -1.73 -19.60
N LEU A 89 11.12 -2.51 -18.54
CA LEU A 89 11.08 -2.02 -17.15
C LEU A 89 12.28 -2.55 -16.33
N GLY A 90 12.18 -2.49 -15.02
CA GLY A 90 13.23 -2.73 -14.05
C GLY A 90 13.34 -1.56 -13.08
N ASP A 91 14.20 -1.70 -12.08
CA ASP A 91 14.45 -0.65 -11.10
C ASP A 91 15.19 0.53 -11.73
N GLY A 92 14.44 1.44 -12.35
CA GLY A 92 14.99 2.56 -13.11
C GLY A 92 15.45 3.75 -12.26
N ARG A 93 15.14 3.75 -10.96
CA ARG A 93 15.49 4.84 -10.02
C ARG A 93 15.63 4.35 -8.58
N GLY A 94 15.88 3.07 -8.40
CA GLY A 94 15.98 2.48 -7.08
C GLY A 94 16.95 1.32 -7.07
N LEU A 95 17.40 0.94 -5.88
CA LEU A 95 18.31 -0.17 -5.68
C LEU A 95 17.89 -0.99 -4.47
N LEU A 96 17.85 -2.31 -4.61
CA LEU A 96 17.94 -3.21 -3.47
C LEU A 96 19.36 -3.09 -2.92
N LEU A 97 19.54 -2.35 -1.82
CA LEU A 97 20.84 -2.16 -1.19
C LEU A 97 21.35 -3.45 -0.53
N GLY A 98 20.42 -4.25 0.00
CA GLY A 98 20.71 -5.50 0.67
C GLY A 98 19.52 -5.97 1.49
N GLU A 99 19.72 -7.08 2.20
CA GLU A 99 18.68 -7.72 3.00
C GLU A 99 19.13 -7.80 4.46
N VAL A 100 18.46 -7.06 5.34
CA VAL A 100 18.73 -7.11 6.79
C VAL A 100 18.22 -8.44 7.35
N LEU A 101 19.09 -9.15 8.05
CA LEU A 101 18.77 -10.38 8.79
C LEU A 101 18.56 -10.06 10.27
N THR A 102 17.35 -10.30 10.76
CA THR A 102 16.98 -10.14 12.17
C THR A 102 17.38 -11.36 12.99
N SER A 103 17.42 -11.22 14.32
CA SER A 103 17.80 -12.30 15.24
C SER A 103 16.87 -13.52 15.18
N ASN A 104 15.62 -13.34 14.75
CA ASN A 104 14.65 -14.41 14.54
C ASN A 104 14.70 -15.05 13.13
N GLY A 105 15.69 -14.68 12.30
CA GLY A 105 15.88 -15.25 10.97
C GLY A 105 15.02 -14.65 9.86
N LYS A 106 14.20 -13.63 10.16
CA LYS A 106 13.47 -12.89 9.11
C LYS A 106 14.44 -12.03 8.29
N LYS A 107 14.13 -11.87 7.01
CA LYS A 107 14.85 -11.00 6.09
C LYS A 107 13.97 -9.83 5.69
N TRP A 108 14.56 -8.65 5.65
CA TRP A 108 13.93 -7.43 5.18
C TRP A 108 14.79 -6.77 4.11
N ASP A 109 14.24 -6.61 2.92
CA ASP A 109 14.85 -5.85 1.85
C ASP A 109 14.96 -4.38 2.26
N LEU A 110 16.13 -3.77 2.06
CA LEU A 110 16.32 -2.33 2.07
C LEU A 110 16.41 -1.83 0.63
N HIS A 111 15.36 -1.18 0.14
CA HIS A 111 15.31 -0.62 -1.21
C HIS A 111 15.40 0.89 -1.16
N LEU A 112 16.43 1.45 -1.78
CA LEU A 112 16.65 2.89 -1.82
C LEU A 112 16.06 3.48 -3.09
N LYS A 113 14.89 4.11 -2.99
CA LYS A 113 14.28 4.85 -4.10
C LYS A 113 14.90 6.25 -4.21
N GLY A 114 15.12 6.72 -5.44
CA GLY A 114 15.85 7.96 -5.74
C GLY A 114 17.37 7.80 -5.79
N SER A 115 17.88 6.57 -5.83
CA SER A 115 19.29 6.22 -5.73
C SER A 115 20.14 6.57 -6.95
N GLY A 116 19.57 7.15 -8.01
CA GLY A 116 20.28 7.49 -9.24
C GLY A 116 19.96 6.56 -10.41
N LYS A 117 20.63 6.80 -11.53
CA LYS A 117 20.42 6.03 -12.77
C LYS A 117 20.92 4.60 -12.66
N THR A 118 20.20 3.72 -13.34
CA THR A 118 20.51 2.30 -13.50
C THR A 118 20.40 1.94 -15.00
N PRO A 119 20.78 0.72 -15.40
CA PRO A 119 20.53 0.23 -16.76
C PRO A 119 19.04 0.25 -17.17
N TYR A 120 18.12 0.36 -16.21
CA TYR A 120 16.67 0.31 -16.42
C TYR A 120 16.00 1.69 -16.34
N SER A 121 16.76 2.78 -16.20
CA SER A 121 16.22 4.14 -16.11
C SER A 121 15.49 4.61 -17.36
N ARG A 122 15.67 3.95 -18.50
CA ARG A 122 15.21 4.43 -19.82
C ARG A 122 15.66 5.89 -20.02
N MET A 123 14.72 6.80 -20.23
CA MET A 123 14.95 8.24 -20.38
C MET A 123 14.88 9.02 -19.05
N GLY A 124 14.57 8.35 -17.94
CA GLY A 124 14.49 8.96 -16.61
C GLY A 124 15.85 9.37 -16.06
N ASP A 125 15.84 10.31 -15.10
CA ASP A 125 17.05 10.79 -14.43
C ASP A 125 17.51 9.93 -13.26
N GLY A 126 16.73 8.91 -12.89
CA GLY A 126 17.03 8.01 -11.77
C GLY A 126 16.78 8.64 -10.39
N ARG A 127 16.18 9.82 -10.32
CA ARG A 127 15.90 10.54 -9.06
C ARG A 127 14.44 10.43 -8.66
N ALA A 128 14.18 10.62 -7.38
CA ALA A 128 12.86 10.85 -6.82
C ALA A 128 12.83 12.27 -6.25
N VAL A 129 11.68 12.93 -6.36
CA VAL A 129 11.47 14.27 -5.80
C VAL A 129 10.84 14.20 -4.41
N LEU A 130 11.07 15.24 -3.61
CA LEU A 130 10.60 15.35 -2.23
C LEU A 130 9.11 15.00 -2.07
N ARG A 131 8.22 15.58 -2.90
CA ARG A 131 6.77 15.33 -2.85
C ARG A 131 6.41 13.85 -2.99
N SER A 132 7.06 13.15 -3.92
CA SER A 132 6.79 11.72 -4.19
C SER A 132 7.24 10.84 -3.01
N SER A 133 8.39 11.14 -2.43
CA SER A 133 8.93 10.42 -1.28
C SER A 133 8.08 10.63 -0.02
N ILE A 134 7.60 11.85 0.24
CA ILE A 134 6.71 12.13 1.39
C ILE A 134 5.39 11.39 1.25
N ARG A 135 4.78 11.39 0.05
CA ARG A 135 3.52 10.66 -0.20
C ARG A 135 3.67 9.17 0.07
N GLU A 136 4.70 8.53 -0.49
CA GLU A 136 4.96 7.11 -0.29
C GLU A 136 5.26 6.78 1.18
N TYR A 137 6.05 7.62 1.85
CA TYR A 137 6.36 7.48 3.26
C TYR A 137 5.11 7.51 4.14
N LEU A 138 4.28 8.54 4.00
CA LEU A 138 3.03 8.68 4.76
C LEU A 138 2.03 7.56 4.43
N ALA A 139 1.91 7.18 3.16
CA ALA A 139 0.97 6.14 2.74
C ALA A 139 1.34 4.77 3.30
N SER A 140 2.65 4.44 3.30
CA SER A 140 3.14 3.20 3.91
C SER A 140 2.80 3.11 5.40
N ALA A 141 2.92 4.21 6.13
CA ALA A 141 2.54 4.27 7.54
C ALA A 141 1.02 4.19 7.75
N ALA A 142 0.23 4.85 6.89
CA ALA A 142 -1.23 4.80 6.93
C ALA A 142 -1.76 3.38 6.70
N MET A 143 -1.23 2.69 5.69
CA MET A 143 -1.66 1.32 5.37
C MET A 143 -1.30 0.33 6.49
N GLU A 144 -0.09 0.46 7.07
CA GLU A 144 0.32 -0.33 8.24
C GLU A 144 -0.61 -0.07 9.44
N GLY A 145 -0.90 1.19 9.76
CA GLY A 145 -1.78 1.53 10.89
C GLY A 145 -3.23 1.08 10.70
N LEU A 146 -3.68 0.96 9.45
CA LEU A 146 -4.98 0.37 9.09
C LEU A 146 -4.96 -1.17 9.13
N GLY A 147 -3.82 -1.80 9.40
CA GLY A 147 -3.66 -3.25 9.40
C GLY A 147 -3.64 -3.86 8.00
N ILE A 148 -3.33 -3.08 6.96
CA ILE A 148 -3.29 -3.52 5.57
C ILE A 148 -1.85 -3.82 5.17
N ALA A 149 -1.61 -5.04 4.67
CA ALA A 149 -0.29 -5.48 4.26
C ALA A 149 0.33 -4.51 3.23
N THR A 150 1.57 -4.07 3.50
CA THR A 150 2.24 -3.04 2.70
C THR A 150 3.76 -3.11 2.81
N THR A 151 4.46 -2.51 1.84
CA THR A 151 5.84 -2.05 2.05
C THR A 151 5.88 -0.94 3.09
N HIS A 152 6.89 -0.94 3.95
CA HIS A 152 7.13 0.13 4.92
C HIS A 152 8.16 1.13 4.40
N ALA A 153 8.31 2.26 5.10
CA ALA A 153 9.37 3.22 4.82
C ALA A 153 10.12 3.61 6.10
N LEU A 154 11.44 3.40 6.10
CA LEU A 154 12.31 3.63 7.25
C LEU A 154 12.66 5.10 7.41
N ALA A 155 13.01 5.81 6.34
CA ALA A 155 13.35 7.23 6.40
C ALA A 155 13.20 7.92 5.05
N ILE A 156 13.06 9.25 5.11
CA ILE A 156 13.20 10.16 3.97
C ILE A 156 14.42 11.03 4.19
N ILE A 157 15.27 11.14 3.18
CA ILE A 157 16.42 12.03 3.16
C ILE A 157 16.23 13.05 2.05
N GLY A 158 16.21 14.34 2.42
CA GLY A 158 16.16 15.46 1.49
C GLY A 158 17.55 15.88 1.04
N SER A 159 17.63 16.71 0.00
CA SER A 159 18.90 17.24 -0.50
C SER A 159 18.72 18.58 -1.20
N GLN A 160 19.82 19.19 -1.62
CA GLN A 160 19.84 20.39 -2.47
C GLN A 160 20.08 20.06 -3.95
N THR A 161 20.18 18.78 -4.33
CA THR A 161 20.35 18.39 -5.74
C THR A 161 19.11 18.77 -6.55
N PRO A 162 19.24 19.63 -7.57
CA PRO A 162 18.11 20.06 -8.38
C PRO A 162 17.66 18.95 -9.33
N VAL A 163 16.34 18.81 -9.49
CA VAL A 163 15.69 17.85 -10.38
C VAL A 163 14.65 18.60 -11.21
N VAL A 164 14.62 18.36 -12.52
CA VAL A 164 13.67 19.03 -13.43
C VAL A 164 12.45 18.14 -13.63
N ARG A 165 11.27 18.66 -13.28
CA ARG A 165 9.95 18.11 -13.61
C ARG A 165 9.13 19.20 -14.32
N GLU A 166 7.86 19.40 -13.95
CA GLU A 166 7.09 20.57 -14.38
C GLU A 166 7.68 21.88 -13.83
N LYS A 167 8.26 21.82 -12.63
CA LYS A 167 9.06 22.85 -11.99
C LYS A 167 10.44 22.28 -11.62
N ILE A 168 11.37 23.15 -11.24
CA ILE A 168 12.60 22.71 -10.57
C ILE A 168 12.22 22.29 -9.15
N GLU A 169 12.57 21.06 -8.79
CA GLU A 169 12.34 20.46 -7.47
C GLU A 169 13.68 20.00 -6.89
N THR A 170 13.67 19.51 -5.65
CA THR A 170 14.83 18.91 -4.99
C THR A 170 14.72 17.38 -4.96
N ALA A 171 15.86 16.72 -5.21
CA ALA A 171 15.95 15.27 -5.08
C ALA A 171 15.81 14.85 -3.62
N ALA A 172 15.17 13.71 -3.41
CA ALA A 172 15.11 13.02 -2.13
C ALA A 172 15.33 11.52 -2.34
N THR A 173 15.78 10.83 -1.31
CA THR A 173 15.71 9.37 -1.24
C THR A 173 14.69 8.91 -0.23
N LEU A 174 14.13 7.74 -0.49
CA LEU A 174 13.25 7.01 0.42
C LEU A 174 13.83 5.62 0.64
N ILE A 175 14.00 5.24 1.91
CA ILE A 175 14.39 3.87 2.27
C ILE A 175 13.13 3.05 2.44
N ARG A 176 12.72 2.32 1.40
CA ARG A 176 11.61 1.37 1.46
C ARG A 176 12.07 0.05 2.06
N VAL A 177 11.23 -0.53 2.90
CA VAL A 177 11.48 -1.78 3.62
C VAL A 177 10.35 -2.76 3.34
N ALA A 178 10.68 -3.98 2.90
CA ALA A 178 9.67 -5.00 2.64
C ALA A 178 10.25 -6.40 2.85
N GLU A 179 9.40 -7.40 3.03
CA GLU A 179 9.84 -8.81 3.02
C GLU A 179 10.39 -9.21 1.65
N SER A 180 9.87 -8.62 0.57
CA SER A 180 10.31 -8.87 -0.81
C SER A 180 9.92 -7.72 -1.74
N HIS A 181 10.79 -7.40 -2.68
CA HIS A 181 10.51 -6.53 -3.84
C HIS A 181 10.15 -7.31 -5.11
N ILE A 182 9.95 -8.63 -5.02
CA ILE A 182 9.48 -9.44 -6.14
C ILE A 182 8.03 -9.08 -6.48
N ARG A 183 7.79 -8.94 -7.79
CA ARG A 183 6.56 -8.48 -8.43
C ARG A 183 6.07 -9.54 -9.42
N PHE A 184 4.81 -9.48 -9.84
CA PHE A 184 4.31 -10.34 -10.92
C PHE A 184 5.14 -10.16 -12.20
N GLY A 185 5.53 -8.91 -12.49
CA GLY A 185 6.40 -8.54 -13.61
C GLY A 185 7.78 -9.21 -13.67
N HIS A 186 8.28 -9.78 -12.57
CA HIS A 186 9.52 -10.57 -12.62
C HIS A 186 9.31 -11.93 -13.29
N PHE A 187 8.20 -12.60 -12.98
CA PHE A 187 7.82 -13.86 -13.61
C PHE A 187 7.47 -13.66 -15.08
N GLU A 188 6.73 -12.58 -15.38
CA GLU A 188 6.42 -12.21 -16.77
C GLU A 188 7.70 -11.98 -17.58
N TYR A 189 8.72 -11.33 -16.99
CA TYR A 189 9.98 -11.08 -17.69
C TYR A 189 10.67 -12.37 -18.10
N LEU A 190 10.83 -13.30 -17.15
CA LEU A 190 11.49 -14.58 -17.43
C LEU A 190 10.66 -15.43 -18.42
N PHE A 191 9.33 -15.39 -18.31
CA PHE A 191 8.43 -16.09 -19.24
C PHE A 191 8.55 -15.55 -20.68
N TYR A 192 8.32 -14.25 -20.90
CA TYR A 192 8.29 -13.66 -22.24
C TYR A 192 9.65 -13.61 -22.93
N THR A 193 10.74 -13.77 -22.17
CA THR A 193 12.11 -13.89 -22.70
C THR A 193 12.57 -15.34 -22.89
N GLY A 194 11.73 -16.33 -22.55
CA GLY A 194 12.02 -17.75 -22.74
C GLY A 194 12.99 -18.35 -21.71
N GLN A 195 13.20 -17.68 -20.57
CA GLN A 195 14.13 -18.10 -19.51
C GLN A 195 13.43 -18.97 -18.46
N HIS A 196 12.88 -20.12 -18.88
CA HIS A 196 12.01 -20.95 -18.03
C HIS A 196 12.75 -21.62 -16.85
N ASP A 197 14.02 -21.99 -17.02
CA ASP A 197 14.82 -22.56 -15.92
C ASP A 197 15.05 -21.54 -14.79
N GLU A 198 15.22 -20.26 -15.16
CA GLU A 198 15.35 -19.17 -14.18
C GLU A 198 14.00 -18.79 -13.57
N LEU A 199 12.92 -18.94 -14.34
CA LEU A 199 11.56 -18.78 -13.83
C LEU A 199 11.26 -19.79 -12.72
N GLN A 200 11.68 -21.05 -12.92
CA GLN A 200 11.60 -22.08 -11.89
C GLN A 200 12.44 -21.70 -10.66
N GLN A 201 13.70 -21.28 -10.84
CA GLN A 201 14.55 -20.85 -9.73
C GLN A 201 13.96 -19.68 -8.94
N LEU A 202 13.31 -18.71 -9.61
CA LEU A 202 12.61 -17.61 -8.93
C LEU A 202 11.39 -18.11 -8.15
N ALA A 203 10.63 -19.07 -8.70
CA ALA A 203 9.50 -19.69 -8.00
C ALA A 203 9.96 -20.47 -6.76
N ASP A 204 11.01 -21.29 -6.90
CA ASP A 204 11.62 -22.03 -5.79
C ASP A 204 12.08 -21.08 -4.69
N TYR A 205 12.79 -20.01 -5.07
CA TYR A 205 13.23 -18.97 -4.14
C TYR A 205 12.06 -18.31 -3.40
N VAL A 206 10.97 -17.98 -4.09
CA VAL A 206 9.78 -17.40 -3.46
C VAL A 206 9.14 -18.38 -2.47
N ILE A 207 9.05 -19.66 -2.81
CA ILE A 207 8.52 -20.70 -1.90
C ILE A 207 9.42 -20.85 -0.69
N GLU A 208 10.72 -21.08 -0.88
CA GLU A 208 11.67 -21.31 0.21
C GLU A 208 11.72 -20.12 1.17
N ARG A 209 11.73 -18.89 0.64
CA ARG A 209 11.87 -17.68 1.43
C ARG A 209 10.58 -17.24 2.11
N HIS A 210 9.44 -17.32 1.42
CA HIS A 210 8.20 -16.68 1.87
C HIS A 210 7.07 -17.66 2.18
N PHE A 211 7.12 -18.86 1.63
CA PHE A 211 6.11 -19.90 1.83
C PHE A 211 6.74 -21.27 2.17
N PRO A 212 7.68 -21.37 3.13
CA PRO A 212 8.45 -22.59 3.35
C PRO A 212 7.58 -23.80 3.73
N THR A 213 6.40 -23.56 4.30
CA THR A 213 5.43 -24.62 4.61
C THR A 213 4.86 -25.30 3.37
N LEU A 214 4.95 -24.67 2.19
CA LEU A 214 4.45 -25.24 0.93
C LEU A 214 5.44 -26.22 0.29
N LEU A 215 6.69 -26.28 0.75
CA LEU A 215 7.69 -27.23 0.25
C LEU A 215 7.27 -28.69 0.44
N THR A 216 6.40 -28.97 1.42
CA THR A 216 5.88 -30.32 1.71
C THR A 216 4.57 -30.65 1.00
N GLU A 217 3.99 -29.71 0.24
CA GLU A 217 2.78 -29.94 -0.53
C GLU A 217 3.06 -30.83 -1.74
N ALA A 218 2.05 -31.59 -2.18
CA ALA A 218 2.18 -32.46 -3.36
C ALA A 218 2.39 -31.66 -4.66
N ALA A 219 1.85 -30.44 -4.73
CA ALA A 219 2.01 -29.51 -5.85
C ALA A 219 2.41 -28.11 -5.33
N PRO A 220 3.69 -27.89 -4.98
CA PRO A 220 4.14 -26.65 -4.33
C PRO A 220 3.87 -25.38 -5.13
N TYR A 221 4.04 -25.40 -6.47
CA TYR A 221 3.78 -24.24 -7.31
C TYR A 221 2.29 -23.88 -7.37
N ALA A 222 1.40 -24.87 -7.46
CA ALA A 222 -0.04 -24.63 -7.43
C ALA A 222 -0.49 -24.08 -6.08
N ALA A 223 0.09 -24.61 -4.98
CA ALA A 223 -0.14 -24.10 -3.64
C ALA A 223 0.38 -22.64 -3.48
N MET A 224 1.55 -22.33 -4.04
CA MET A 224 2.10 -20.98 -4.06
C MET A 224 1.17 -20.02 -4.81
N PHE A 225 0.74 -20.37 -6.02
CA PHE A 225 -0.16 -19.53 -6.81
C PHE A 225 -1.49 -19.28 -6.09
N LYS A 226 -2.09 -20.33 -5.50
CA LYS A 226 -3.28 -20.18 -4.66
C LYS A 226 -3.05 -19.23 -3.48
N GLN A 227 -1.91 -19.31 -2.81
CA GLN A 227 -1.56 -18.43 -1.69
C GLN A 227 -1.39 -16.97 -2.13
N ILE A 228 -0.81 -16.73 -3.32
CA ILE A 228 -0.68 -15.40 -3.94
C ILE A 228 -2.07 -14.83 -4.27
N CYS A 229 -2.95 -15.64 -4.88
CA CYS A 229 -4.34 -15.28 -5.15
C CYS A 229 -5.08 -14.89 -3.86
N GLN A 230 -4.96 -15.71 -2.81
CA GLN A 230 -5.60 -15.44 -1.51
C GLN A 230 -5.12 -14.11 -0.91
N ARG A 231 -3.80 -13.89 -0.84
CA ARG A 231 -3.21 -12.66 -0.28
C ARG A 231 -3.61 -11.42 -1.07
N THR A 232 -3.63 -11.52 -2.40
CA THR A 232 -4.11 -10.45 -3.28
C THR A 232 -5.58 -10.16 -3.03
N ALA A 233 -6.43 -11.19 -2.87
CA ALA A 233 -7.85 -11.01 -2.56
C ALA A 233 -8.06 -10.30 -1.21
N THR A 234 -7.35 -10.72 -0.16
CA THR A 234 -7.40 -10.08 1.16
C THR A 234 -6.97 -8.61 1.10
N MET A 235 -5.87 -8.31 0.41
CA MET A 235 -5.37 -6.94 0.22
C MET A 235 -6.42 -6.06 -0.48
N ILE A 236 -6.97 -6.52 -1.61
CA ILE A 236 -7.97 -5.77 -2.36
C ILE A 236 -9.26 -5.58 -1.56
N ALA A 237 -9.73 -6.62 -0.86
CA ALA A 237 -10.89 -6.51 0.03
C ALA A 237 -10.69 -5.45 1.12
N ALA A 238 -9.48 -5.34 1.67
CA ALA A 238 -9.13 -4.30 2.62
C ALA A 238 -9.12 -2.91 1.98
N TRP A 239 -8.54 -2.75 0.79
CA TRP A 239 -8.58 -1.48 0.04
C TRP A 239 -10.00 -1.00 -0.22
N GLN A 240 -10.88 -1.90 -0.69
CA GLN A 240 -12.29 -1.57 -0.91
C GLN A 240 -12.99 -1.19 0.40
N ALA A 241 -12.71 -1.87 1.50
CA ALA A 241 -13.35 -1.60 2.78
C ALA A 241 -12.97 -0.24 3.38
N VAL A 242 -11.73 0.22 3.18
CA VAL A 242 -11.24 1.53 3.69
C VAL A 242 -11.34 2.67 2.68
N GLY A 243 -11.77 2.39 1.44
CA GLY A 243 -11.88 3.41 0.40
C GLY A 243 -10.53 3.85 -0.20
N PHE A 244 -9.56 2.93 -0.30
CA PHE A 244 -8.26 3.22 -0.90
C PHE A 244 -8.25 2.92 -2.39
N ALA A 245 -7.87 3.91 -3.21
CA ALA A 245 -7.64 3.78 -4.65
C ALA A 245 -6.14 3.89 -4.96
N HIS A 246 -5.55 2.85 -5.53
CA HIS A 246 -4.11 2.78 -5.83
C HIS A 246 -3.70 3.58 -7.07
N GLY A 247 -4.53 3.58 -8.12
CA GLY A 247 -4.37 4.38 -9.33
C GLY A 247 -3.37 3.86 -10.38
N VAL A 248 -2.52 2.87 -10.07
CA VAL A 248 -1.55 2.28 -11.01
C VAL A 248 -1.34 0.80 -10.72
N MET A 249 -2.38 -0.01 -10.91
CA MET A 249 -2.32 -1.46 -10.69
C MET A 249 -1.76 -2.18 -11.93
N ASN A 250 -0.61 -1.74 -12.43
CA ASN A 250 0.14 -2.49 -13.42
C ASN A 250 0.70 -3.77 -12.78
N THR A 251 0.99 -4.80 -13.57
CA THR A 251 1.52 -6.07 -13.03
C THR A 251 2.91 -5.91 -12.41
N ASP A 252 3.70 -4.92 -12.83
CA ASP A 252 4.96 -4.54 -12.18
C ASP A 252 4.77 -3.86 -10.81
N ASN A 253 3.56 -3.45 -10.45
CA ASN A 253 3.24 -2.91 -9.11
C ASN A 253 2.51 -3.92 -8.22
N MET A 254 2.26 -5.14 -8.71
CA MET A 254 1.67 -6.20 -7.91
C MET A 254 2.76 -6.99 -7.20
N SER A 255 2.84 -6.86 -5.87
CA SER A 255 3.76 -7.65 -5.04
C SER A 255 3.40 -9.14 -5.08
N ILE A 256 4.41 -10.01 -5.16
CA ILE A 256 4.21 -11.45 -5.07
C ILE A 256 3.65 -11.90 -3.70
N LEU A 257 3.75 -11.06 -2.67
CA LEU A 257 3.32 -11.36 -1.31
C LEU A 257 1.95 -10.74 -0.96
N GLY A 258 1.30 -10.05 -1.90
CA GLY A 258 0.06 -9.32 -1.64
C GLY A 258 0.27 -8.10 -0.72
N LEU A 259 1.40 -7.41 -0.88
CA LEU A 259 1.67 -6.13 -0.22
C LEU A 259 1.18 -4.97 -1.09
N THR A 260 0.61 -3.94 -0.47
CA THR A 260 0.43 -2.62 -1.11
C THR A 260 1.80 -2.04 -1.42
N PHE A 261 2.06 -1.75 -2.70
CA PHE A 261 3.40 -1.56 -3.23
C PHE A 261 3.46 -0.44 -4.28
N ASP A 262 4.55 0.35 -4.26
CA ASP A 262 4.81 1.48 -5.17
C ASP A 262 3.72 2.56 -5.20
N TYR A 263 3.68 3.34 -4.13
CA TYR A 263 2.75 4.45 -3.97
C TYR A 263 3.10 5.61 -4.91
N GLY A 264 2.24 5.83 -5.92
CA GLY A 264 2.29 6.99 -6.81
C GLY A 264 1.04 7.87 -6.64
N PRO A 265 0.13 7.88 -7.62
CA PRO A 265 -1.09 8.69 -7.60
C PRO A 265 -2.24 7.99 -6.83
N PHE A 266 -1.97 7.49 -5.63
CA PHE A 266 -3.02 6.90 -4.81
C PHE A 266 -3.92 8.00 -4.22
N GLY A 267 -5.10 7.60 -3.75
CA GLY A 267 -5.96 8.44 -2.93
C GLY A 267 -6.88 7.61 -2.04
N PHE A 268 -7.08 8.07 -0.80
CA PHE A 268 -8.22 7.63 -0.01
C PHE A 268 -9.44 8.46 -0.44
N ILE A 269 -10.59 7.81 -0.57
CA ILE A 269 -11.84 8.46 -0.94
C ILE A 269 -12.29 9.35 0.22
N ASP A 270 -12.45 10.65 -0.06
CA ASP A 270 -13.16 11.57 0.81
C ASP A 270 -14.67 11.33 0.66
N ASP A 271 -15.34 12.07 -0.24
CA ASP A 271 -16.75 11.85 -0.58
C ASP A 271 -16.90 10.53 -1.38
N TYR A 272 -17.81 9.65 -0.97
CA TYR A 272 -17.97 8.33 -1.58
C TYR A 272 -18.37 8.41 -3.06
N GLU A 273 -17.42 8.09 -3.94
CA GLU A 273 -17.59 7.97 -5.38
C GLU A 273 -17.01 6.63 -5.85
N PRO A 274 -17.84 5.62 -6.17
CA PRO A 274 -17.36 4.31 -6.62
C PRO A 274 -16.45 4.38 -7.84
N SER A 275 -16.74 5.31 -8.77
CA SER A 275 -15.99 5.48 -10.00
C SER A 275 -14.79 6.43 -9.85
N TYR A 276 -14.34 6.69 -8.61
CA TYR A 276 -13.24 7.62 -8.33
C TYR A 276 -11.94 7.18 -9.01
N ILE A 277 -11.39 8.09 -9.82
CA ILE A 277 -10.10 7.93 -10.51
C ILE A 277 -9.09 8.85 -9.81
N CYS A 278 -8.21 8.28 -9.00
CA CYS A 278 -7.17 9.03 -8.30
C CYS A 278 -5.98 9.42 -9.19
N ASN A 279 -5.79 8.73 -10.31
CA ASN A 279 -4.70 8.98 -11.25
C ASN A 279 -5.17 9.82 -12.43
N HIS A 280 -4.74 11.08 -12.50
CA HIS A 280 -5.03 11.99 -13.61
C HIS A 280 -4.61 11.47 -15.01
N SER A 281 -3.67 10.52 -15.09
CA SER A 281 -3.24 9.90 -16.35
C SER A 281 -4.09 8.68 -16.76
N ASP A 282 -5.03 8.24 -15.93
CA ASP A 282 -5.96 7.16 -16.23
C ASP A 282 -7.26 7.70 -16.86
N TYR A 283 -7.15 8.16 -18.11
CA TYR A 283 -8.26 8.75 -18.86
C TYR A 283 -9.44 7.79 -19.08
N SER A 284 -9.19 6.47 -19.01
CA SER A 284 -10.19 5.42 -19.20
C SER A 284 -10.85 4.94 -17.92
N GLY A 285 -10.34 5.35 -16.75
CA GLY A 285 -10.76 4.82 -15.45
C GLY A 285 -10.45 3.33 -15.29
N ARG A 286 -9.38 2.82 -15.92
CA ARG A 286 -8.96 1.42 -15.81
C ARG A 286 -8.71 1.02 -14.35
N TYR A 287 -8.13 1.92 -13.58
CA TYR A 287 -7.75 1.75 -12.18
C TYR A 287 -8.64 2.56 -11.23
N ALA A 288 -9.86 2.90 -11.66
CA ALA A 288 -10.85 3.50 -10.78
C ALA A 288 -11.13 2.58 -9.57
N PHE A 289 -11.60 3.16 -8.47
CA PHE A 289 -11.81 2.45 -7.22
C PHE A 289 -12.68 1.19 -7.35
N ASP A 290 -13.78 1.26 -8.09
CA ASP A 290 -14.67 0.10 -8.32
C ASP A 290 -14.08 -0.94 -9.29
N GLN A 291 -13.05 -0.61 -10.07
CA GLN A 291 -12.39 -1.52 -10.99
C GLN A 291 -11.29 -2.37 -10.34
N GLN A 292 -10.74 -1.95 -9.18
CA GLN A 292 -9.60 -2.62 -8.55
C GLN A 292 -9.79 -4.13 -8.35
N PRO A 293 -10.97 -4.64 -7.94
CA PRO A 293 -11.24 -6.09 -7.89
C PRO A 293 -11.06 -6.81 -9.23
N ALA A 294 -11.63 -6.28 -10.30
CA ALA A 294 -11.55 -6.91 -11.63
C ALA A 294 -10.12 -6.83 -12.19
N ILE A 295 -9.42 -5.72 -11.95
CA ILE A 295 -8.04 -5.54 -12.37
C ILE A 295 -7.08 -6.47 -11.63
N ALA A 296 -7.27 -6.67 -10.33
CA ALA A 296 -6.45 -7.61 -9.57
C ALA A 296 -6.62 -9.05 -10.09
N LEU A 297 -7.85 -9.47 -10.42
CA LEU A 297 -8.09 -10.76 -11.09
C LEU A 297 -7.38 -10.85 -12.44
N TRP A 298 -7.44 -9.78 -13.25
CA TRP A 298 -6.74 -9.72 -14.53
C TRP A 298 -5.21 -9.83 -14.35
N ASN A 299 -4.65 -9.13 -13.36
CA ASN A 299 -3.22 -9.20 -13.04
C ASN A 299 -2.81 -10.61 -12.56
N LEU A 300 -3.64 -11.28 -11.76
CA LEU A 300 -3.41 -12.67 -11.35
C LEU A 300 -3.49 -13.64 -12.54
N SER A 301 -4.35 -13.36 -13.51
CA SER A 301 -4.41 -14.14 -14.76
C SER A 301 -3.14 -13.95 -15.59
N ALA A 302 -2.58 -12.74 -15.65
CA ALA A 302 -1.29 -12.48 -16.29
C ALA A 302 -0.14 -13.21 -15.59
N LEU A 303 -0.11 -13.23 -14.24
CA LEU A 303 0.83 -14.03 -13.48
C LEU A 303 0.65 -15.54 -13.73
N GLY A 304 -0.59 -16.03 -13.69
CA GLY A 304 -0.90 -17.43 -13.97
C GLY A 304 -0.43 -17.86 -15.35
N TYR A 305 -0.62 -17.00 -16.36
CA TYR A 305 -0.11 -17.24 -17.71
C TYR A 305 1.43 -17.32 -17.75
N ALA A 306 2.13 -16.42 -17.05
CA ALA A 306 3.58 -16.46 -16.93
C ALA A 306 4.09 -17.74 -16.23
N LEU A 307 3.27 -18.33 -15.34
CA LEU A 307 3.58 -19.56 -14.62
C LEU A 307 3.22 -20.84 -15.38
N THR A 308 2.72 -20.77 -16.62
CA THR A 308 2.38 -21.97 -17.43
C THR A 308 3.54 -22.95 -17.70
N PRO A 309 4.83 -22.58 -17.63
CA PRO A 309 5.90 -23.58 -17.62
C PRO A 309 5.91 -24.48 -16.37
N LEU A 310 5.30 -24.03 -15.27
CA LEU A 310 5.28 -24.72 -13.96
C LEU A 310 3.89 -25.23 -13.56
N LEU A 311 2.83 -24.66 -14.14
CA LEU A 311 1.43 -24.92 -13.79
C LEU A 311 0.64 -25.34 -15.03
N ASP A 312 -0.28 -26.27 -14.84
CA ASP A 312 -1.30 -26.54 -15.85
C ASP A 312 -2.46 -25.53 -15.77
N LYS A 313 -3.31 -25.53 -16.80
CA LYS A 313 -4.45 -24.62 -16.89
C LYS A 313 -5.44 -24.82 -15.73
N THR A 314 -5.65 -26.05 -15.27
CA THR A 314 -6.63 -26.35 -14.21
C THR A 314 -6.16 -25.83 -12.86
N GLU A 315 -4.86 -25.90 -12.56
CA GLU A 315 -4.25 -25.32 -11.36
C GLU A 315 -4.38 -23.79 -11.35
N ILE A 316 -4.17 -23.15 -12.51
CA ILE A 316 -4.36 -21.70 -12.67
C ILE A 316 -5.84 -21.34 -12.46
N ASP A 317 -6.76 -22.04 -13.13
CA ASP A 317 -8.20 -21.78 -13.02
C ASP A 317 -8.66 -21.89 -11.55
N HIS A 318 -8.23 -22.93 -10.82
CA HIS A 318 -8.54 -23.09 -9.38
C HIS A 318 -7.99 -21.95 -8.52
N GLY A 319 -6.79 -21.45 -8.81
CA GLY A 319 -6.23 -20.29 -8.10
C GLY A 319 -7.05 -19.01 -8.32
N LEU A 320 -7.51 -18.79 -9.55
CA LEU A 320 -8.34 -17.62 -9.92
C LEU A 320 -9.75 -17.69 -9.31
N GLU A 321 -10.37 -18.88 -9.31
CA GLU A 321 -11.65 -19.12 -8.62
C GLU A 321 -11.54 -18.89 -7.10
N HIS A 322 -10.40 -19.29 -6.52
CA HIS A 322 -10.12 -19.05 -5.11
C HIS A 322 -10.02 -17.55 -4.79
N TYR A 323 -9.37 -16.75 -5.66
CA TYR A 323 -9.34 -15.29 -5.52
C TYR A 323 -10.74 -14.69 -5.43
N GLN A 324 -11.65 -15.07 -6.34
CA GLN A 324 -13.00 -14.52 -6.38
C GLN A 324 -13.78 -14.83 -5.11
N THR A 325 -13.68 -16.07 -4.64
CA THR A 325 -14.34 -16.53 -3.42
C THR A 325 -13.79 -15.81 -2.19
N GLU A 326 -12.47 -15.76 -2.05
CA GLU A 326 -11.79 -15.12 -0.92
C GLU A 326 -12.09 -13.62 -0.87
N LEU A 327 -12.07 -12.94 -2.03
CA LEU A 327 -12.34 -11.50 -2.11
C LEU A 327 -13.74 -11.18 -1.57
N GLN A 328 -14.76 -11.92 -2.00
CA GLN A 328 -16.12 -11.72 -1.55
C GLN A 328 -16.27 -11.97 -0.05
N GLN A 329 -15.66 -13.05 0.46
CA GLN A 329 -15.70 -13.41 1.87
C GLN A 329 -15.03 -12.33 2.74
N GLN A 330 -13.81 -11.93 2.38
CA GLN A 330 -13.05 -10.92 3.13
C GLN A 330 -13.70 -9.54 3.07
N TYR A 331 -14.18 -9.11 1.90
CA TYR A 331 -14.86 -7.82 1.79
C TYR A 331 -16.16 -7.80 2.61
N SER A 332 -16.97 -8.86 2.50
CA SER A 332 -18.20 -9.01 3.27
C SER A 332 -17.92 -9.03 4.78
N HIS A 333 -16.87 -9.73 5.21
CA HIS A 333 -16.41 -9.74 6.60
C HIS A 333 -16.01 -8.34 7.07
N ASN A 334 -15.15 -7.65 6.33
CA ASN A 334 -14.70 -6.29 6.67
C ASN A 334 -15.87 -5.32 6.78
N MET A 335 -16.82 -5.34 5.83
CA MET A 335 -17.99 -4.47 5.87
C MET A 335 -18.91 -4.76 7.05
N ARG A 336 -19.08 -6.03 7.44
CA ARG A 336 -19.78 -6.40 8.67
C ARG A 336 -19.09 -5.83 9.91
N GLN A 337 -17.77 -5.94 10.02
CA GLN A 337 -17.03 -5.37 11.16
C GLN A 337 -17.19 -3.85 11.25
N LYS A 338 -17.15 -3.14 10.10
CA LYS A 338 -17.40 -1.69 10.03
C LYS A 338 -18.82 -1.31 10.50
N LEU A 339 -19.77 -2.22 10.40
CA LEU A 339 -21.15 -2.08 10.89
C LEU A 339 -21.38 -2.79 12.24
N GLY A 340 -20.34 -3.33 12.88
CA GLY A 340 -20.44 -4.04 14.14
C GLY A 340 -21.34 -5.29 14.10
N LEU A 341 -21.47 -5.92 12.93
CA LEU A 341 -22.18 -7.18 12.72
C LEU A 341 -21.19 -8.35 12.88
N THR A 342 -21.54 -9.35 13.68
CA THR A 342 -20.64 -10.48 14.00
C THR A 342 -21.02 -11.76 13.27
N ILE A 343 -22.29 -11.90 12.87
CA ILE A 343 -22.78 -13.03 12.09
C ILE A 343 -23.14 -12.58 10.67
N ALA A 344 -22.99 -13.48 9.70
CA ALA A 344 -23.50 -13.25 8.35
C ALA A 344 -25.02 -13.51 8.31
N ASP A 345 -25.73 -12.72 7.52
CA ASP A 345 -27.16 -12.89 7.28
C ASP A 345 -27.50 -12.54 5.82
N ASP A 346 -28.51 -13.22 5.26
CA ASP A 346 -28.91 -13.03 3.85
C ASP A 346 -29.38 -11.60 3.54
N THR A 347 -29.84 -10.86 4.56
CA THR A 347 -30.27 -9.47 4.41
C THR A 347 -29.11 -8.46 4.33
N ASP A 348 -27.87 -8.87 4.66
CA ASP A 348 -26.69 -8.00 4.64
C ASP A 348 -26.46 -7.36 3.27
N THR A 349 -26.70 -8.11 2.18
CA THR A 349 -26.50 -7.63 0.80
C THR A 349 -27.37 -6.41 0.49
N VAL A 350 -28.65 -6.45 0.88
CA VAL A 350 -29.58 -5.33 0.66
C VAL A 350 -29.21 -4.15 1.55
N LEU A 351 -28.84 -4.42 2.81
CA LEU A 351 -28.40 -3.38 3.75
C LEU A 351 -27.17 -2.61 3.23
N PHE A 352 -26.18 -3.32 2.69
CA PHE A 352 -24.97 -2.72 2.14
C PHE A 352 -25.26 -1.96 0.84
N SER A 353 -26.08 -2.52 -0.04
CA SER A 353 -26.49 -1.86 -1.29
C SER A 353 -27.20 -0.53 -1.03
N ASP A 354 -28.19 -0.52 -0.12
CA ASP A 354 -28.91 0.70 0.27
C ASP A 354 -27.96 1.74 0.88
N LEU A 355 -27.00 1.30 1.71
CA LEU A 355 -25.98 2.17 2.29
C LEU A 355 -25.15 2.85 1.20
N PHE A 356 -24.53 2.08 0.32
CA PHE A 356 -23.64 2.65 -0.70
C PHE A 356 -24.40 3.52 -1.71
N GLN A 357 -25.65 3.18 -2.03
CA GLN A 357 -26.51 4.05 -2.84
C GLN A 357 -26.76 5.39 -2.14
N LEU A 358 -27.02 5.36 -0.82
CA LEU A 358 -27.21 6.57 -0.02
C LEU A 358 -25.94 7.43 0.01
N LEU A 359 -24.78 6.84 0.30
CA LEU A 359 -23.51 7.56 0.34
C LEU A 359 -23.18 8.21 -1.01
N LYS A 360 -23.38 7.45 -2.11
CA LYS A 360 -23.13 7.94 -3.47
C LYS A 360 -24.05 9.10 -3.84
N GLN A 361 -25.35 8.97 -3.60
CA GLN A 361 -26.33 10.00 -3.98
C GLN A 361 -26.09 11.34 -3.28
N HIS A 362 -25.55 11.31 -2.07
CA HIS A 362 -25.36 12.49 -1.23
C HIS A 362 -23.90 12.93 -1.15
N HIS A 363 -22.97 12.29 -1.87
CA HIS A 363 -21.53 12.57 -1.83
C HIS A 363 -20.99 12.62 -0.39
N VAL A 364 -21.33 11.59 0.40
CA VAL A 364 -21.04 11.54 1.83
C VAL A 364 -19.61 11.12 2.07
N ASP A 365 -18.92 11.79 2.99
CA ASP A 365 -17.58 11.38 3.40
C ASP A 365 -17.57 9.94 3.93
N TYR A 366 -16.80 9.09 3.25
CA TYR A 366 -16.82 7.65 3.48
C TYR A 366 -16.35 7.30 4.90
N THR A 367 -15.21 7.85 5.31
CA THR A 367 -14.59 7.57 6.61
C THR A 367 -15.45 8.11 7.75
N LEU A 368 -15.90 9.37 7.65
CA LEU A 368 -16.67 10.01 8.70
C LEU A 368 -18.07 9.44 8.86
N PHE A 369 -18.70 8.91 7.80
CA PHE A 369 -19.96 8.19 7.95
C PHE A 369 -19.80 7.01 8.91
N PHE A 370 -18.85 6.13 8.62
CA PHE A 370 -18.60 4.94 9.43
C PHE A 370 -18.13 5.30 10.84
N ARG A 371 -17.26 6.32 10.97
CA ARG A 371 -16.80 6.77 12.28
C ARG A 371 -17.94 7.37 13.12
N THR A 372 -18.83 8.16 12.51
CA THR A 372 -20.01 8.72 13.20
C THR A 372 -20.95 7.64 13.67
N LEU A 373 -21.21 6.62 12.84
CA LEU A 373 -22.06 5.48 13.19
C LEU A 373 -21.51 4.72 14.42
N SER A 374 -20.20 4.66 14.61
CA SER A 374 -19.54 4.01 15.75
C SER A 374 -19.86 4.60 17.12
N TYR A 375 -20.56 5.73 17.21
CA TYR A 375 -20.94 6.37 18.48
C TYR A 375 -22.44 6.34 18.78
N ILE A 376 -23.27 5.76 17.92
CA ILE A 376 -24.73 5.79 18.08
C ILE A 376 -25.17 4.48 18.73
N ALA A 377 -25.81 4.53 19.91
CA ALA A 377 -26.30 3.32 20.57
C ALA A 377 -27.47 2.67 19.78
N MET A 378 -27.73 1.37 20.03
CA MET A 378 -28.70 0.61 19.22
C MET A 378 -30.11 1.21 19.25
N ASP A 379 -30.54 1.60 20.44
CA ASP A 379 -31.82 2.20 20.76
C ASP A 379 -31.95 3.64 20.25
N GLU A 380 -30.83 4.32 20.05
CA GLU A 380 -30.78 5.68 19.51
C GLU A 380 -30.81 5.73 17.97
N LEU A 381 -30.49 4.64 17.27
CA LEU A 381 -30.43 4.59 15.79
C LEU A 381 -31.65 5.19 15.08
N PRO A 382 -32.92 4.95 15.49
CA PRO A 382 -34.11 5.53 14.82
C PRO A 382 -34.21 7.06 14.87
N HIS A 383 -33.41 7.69 15.73
CA HIS A 383 -33.34 9.14 15.96
C HIS A 383 -31.93 9.71 15.78
N GLY A 384 -30.96 8.88 15.41
CA GLY A 384 -29.54 9.24 15.30
C GLY A 384 -29.20 10.03 14.03
N GLU A 385 -30.14 10.26 13.12
CA GLU A 385 -29.87 10.90 11.82
C GLU A 385 -29.33 12.34 11.95
N HIS A 386 -29.63 13.03 13.05
CA HIS A 386 -29.17 14.39 13.31
C HIS A 386 -27.65 14.50 13.53
N LEU A 387 -27.00 13.42 13.99
CA LEU A 387 -25.55 13.35 14.20
C LEU A 387 -24.77 13.41 12.89
N PHE A 388 -25.43 13.09 11.77
CA PHE A 388 -24.85 13.14 10.43
C PHE A 388 -25.12 14.47 9.70
N SER A 389 -25.67 15.49 10.40
CA SER A 389 -25.98 16.80 9.79
C SER A 389 -24.80 17.49 9.08
N PRO A 390 -23.52 17.33 9.47
CA PRO A 390 -22.41 17.86 8.68
C PRO A 390 -22.19 17.12 7.35
N LEU A 391 -22.70 15.89 7.22
CA LEU A 391 -22.46 15.00 6.10
C LEU A 391 -23.64 14.91 5.12
N PHE A 392 -24.85 15.26 5.56
CA PHE A 392 -26.08 15.16 4.76
C PHE A 392 -26.84 16.47 4.71
N SER A 393 -27.25 16.87 3.51
CA SER A 393 -28.20 17.98 3.32
C SER A 393 -29.66 17.56 3.58
N CYS A 394 -29.98 16.26 3.49
CA CYS A 394 -31.32 15.70 3.77
C CYS A 394 -31.19 14.29 4.35
N THR A 395 -31.83 14.05 5.50
CA THR A 395 -31.61 12.84 6.32
C THR A 395 -32.77 11.84 6.30
N SER A 396 -33.82 12.05 5.51
CA SER A 396 -35.02 11.17 5.50
C SER A 396 -34.73 9.73 5.07
N ARG A 397 -33.92 9.57 4.01
CA ARG A 397 -33.45 8.24 3.56
C ARG A 397 -32.48 7.62 4.55
N LEU A 398 -31.60 8.43 5.17
CA LEU A 398 -30.70 7.97 6.21
C LEU A 398 -31.46 7.39 7.40
N LYS A 399 -32.48 8.10 7.91
CA LYS A 399 -33.36 7.62 8.98
C LYS A 399 -33.96 6.26 8.65
N THR A 400 -34.46 6.11 7.41
CA THR A 400 -35.03 4.83 6.95
C THR A 400 -33.99 3.71 6.97
N TRP A 401 -32.76 4.00 6.53
CA TRP A 401 -31.67 3.04 6.56
C TRP A 401 -31.26 2.68 8.00
N LEU A 402 -31.16 3.66 8.91
CA LEU A 402 -30.82 3.42 10.33
C LEU A 402 -31.85 2.52 11.03
N ILE A 403 -33.14 2.66 10.72
CA ILE A 403 -34.19 1.77 11.23
C ILE A 403 -33.99 0.33 10.72
N ARG A 404 -33.68 0.14 9.44
CA ARG A 404 -33.38 -1.20 8.88
C ARG A 404 -32.12 -1.79 9.49
N TYR A 405 -31.08 -0.99 9.66
CA TYR A 405 -29.85 -1.41 10.33
C TYR A 405 -30.10 -1.84 11.78
N GLN A 406 -30.93 -1.11 12.52
CA GLN A 406 -31.35 -1.52 13.87
C GLN A 406 -32.09 -2.87 13.84
N GLN A 407 -32.99 -3.09 12.88
CA GLN A 407 -33.68 -4.38 12.73
C GLN A 407 -32.69 -5.52 12.46
N ARG A 408 -31.68 -5.28 11.63
CA ARG A 408 -30.61 -6.25 11.38
C ARG A 408 -29.79 -6.56 12.65
N LEU A 409 -29.53 -5.55 13.47
CA LEU A 409 -28.82 -5.72 14.74
C LEU A 409 -29.60 -6.56 15.77
N LEU A 410 -30.93 -6.64 15.68
CA LEU A 410 -31.73 -7.51 16.57
C LEU A 410 -31.47 -9.00 16.33
N LEU A 411 -30.86 -9.36 15.20
CA LEU A 411 -30.48 -10.73 14.88
C LEU A 411 -29.11 -11.11 15.47
N GLU A 412 -28.32 -10.13 15.93
CA GLU A 412 -27.02 -10.39 16.54
C GLU A 412 -27.18 -11.02 17.93
N PRO A 413 -26.35 -12.02 18.29
CA PRO A 413 -26.43 -12.67 19.60
C PRO A 413 -26.05 -11.73 20.75
N ASN A 414 -25.20 -10.73 20.49
CA ASN A 414 -24.77 -9.76 21.49
C ASN A 414 -24.34 -8.44 20.81
N THR A 415 -24.96 -7.32 21.20
CA THR A 415 -24.65 -5.99 20.67
C THR A 415 -23.87 -5.10 21.66
N SER A 416 -23.56 -5.59 22.86
CA SER A 416 -22.85 -4.81 23.90
C SER A 416 -21.44 -4.36 23.48
N GLN A 417 -20.77 -5.14 22.62
CA GLN A 417 -19.44 -4.83 22.11
C GLN A 417 -19.46 -4.11 20.76
N ARG A 418 -20.64 -3.84 20.18
CA ARG A 418 -20.79 -3.32 18.82
C ARG A 418 -19.97 -2.05 18.59
N LEU A 419 -20.13 -1.05 19.44
CA LEU A 419 -19.45 0.24 19.29
C LEU A 419 -17.93 0.07 19.40
N THR A 420 -17.47 -0.76 20.34
CA THR A 420 -16.05 -1.10 20.46
C THR A 420 -15.53 -1.74 19.17
N ILE A 421 -16.22 -2.75 18.64
CA ILE A 421 -15.85 -3.40 17.37
C ILE A 421 -15.76 -2.36 16.25
N MET A 422 -16.77 -1.51 16.12
CA MET A 422 -16.81 -0.50 15.07
C MET A 422 -15.68 0.54 15.21
N LEU A 423 -15.36 0.99 16.42
CA LEU A 423 -14.25 1.94 16.65
C LEU A 423 -12.89 1.33 16.27
N HIS A 424 -12.72 0.01 16.40
CA HIS A 424 -11.50 -0.71 15.97
C HIS A 424 -11.40 -0.90 14.45
N HIS A 425 -12.50 -0.77 13.70
CA HIS A 425 -12.52 -1.00 12.24
C HIS A 425 -12.88 0.25 11.41
N ASN A 426 -13.33 1.31 12.06
CA ASN A 426 -13.68 2.58 11.44
C ASN A 426 -12.65 3.63 11.88
N PRO A 427 -11.65 3.92 11.04
CA PRO A 427 -10.59 4.86 11.41
C PRO A 427 -11.19 6.26 11.61
N LYS A 428 -10.60 7.00 12.54
CA LYS A 428 -10.86 8.43 12.69
C LYS A 428 -10.00 9.24 11.72
N TYR A 429 -8.78 8.76 11.45
CA TYR A 429 -7.79 9.42 10.60
C TYR A 429 -7.46 8.55 9.39
N ILE A 430 -7.45 9.15 8.21
CA ILE A 430 -6.93 8.58 6.96
C ILE A 430 -5.97 9.59 6.33
N LEU A 431 -5.06 9.12 5.48
CA LEU A 431 -4.16 10.01 4.73
C LEU A 431 -4.91 10.67 3.57
N ARG A 432 -5.72 11.67 3.89
CA ARG A 432 -6.41 12.49 2.89
C ARG A 432 -5.39 13.21 2.02
N ASN A 433 -5.71 13.39 0.74
CA ASN A 433 -4.80 13.99 -0.23
C ASN A 433 -4.36 15.40 0.16
N TYR A 434 -5.27 16.21 0.72
CA TYR A 434 -4.94 17.57 1.16
C TYR A 434 -3.96 17.60 2.34
N LEU A 435 -4.03 16.62 3.25
CA LEU A 435 -3.10 16.52 4.38
C LEU A 435 -1.69 16.18 3.89
N ALA A 436 -1.59 15.23 2.96
CA ALA A 436 -0.32 14.92 2.30
C ALA A 436 0.23 16.15 1.57
N GLN A 437 -0.62 16.89 0.84
CA GLN A 437 -0.22 18.09 0.12
C GLN A 437 0.28 19.20 1.05
N GLN A 438 -0.41 19.45 2.17
CA GLN A 438 0.04 20.42 3.18
C GLN A 438 1.39 20.03 3.77
N ALA A 439 1.58 18.75 4.11
CA ALA A 439 2.86 18.26 4.63
C ALA A 439 4.00 18.43 3.62
N ILE A 440 3.72 18.25 2.32
CA ILE A 440 4.69 18.48 1.25
C ILE A 440 5.04 19.97 1.14
N GLU A 441 4.05 20.86 1.13
CA GLU A 441 4.25 22.30 1.01
C GLU A 441 5.04 22.88 2.20
N GLU A 442 4.78 22.42 3.42
CA GLU A 442 5.56 22.77 4.60
C GLU A 442 6.99 22.21 4.53
N ALA A 443 7.16 20.97 4.06
CA ALA A 443 8.47 20.34 3.92
C ALA A 443 9.34 21.00 2.84
N GLU A 444 8.76 21.47 1.74
CA GLU A 444 9.46 22.28 0.72
C GLU A 444 10.04 23.57 1.33
N GLN A 445 9.46 24.07 2.43
CA GLN A 445 9.93 25.23 3.20
C GLN A 445 10.86 24.85 4.37
N GLY A 446 11.19 23.57 4.52
CA GLY A 446 12.05 23.05 5.58
C GLY A 446 11.33 22.81 6.92
N ASN A 447 10.00 22.84 6.96
CA ASN A 447 9.22 22.48 8.14
C ASN A 447 8.67 21.06 8.02
N PHE A 448 9.12 20.15 8.90
CA PHE A 448 8.73 18.73 8.88
C PHE A 448 7.75 18.36 10.00
N GLN A 449 7.24 19.34 10.76
CA GLN A 449 6.39 19.08 11.92
C GLN A 449 5.09 18.35 11.55
N LEU A 450 4.44 18.73 10.45
CA LEU A 450 3.21 18.06 10.01
C LEU A 450 3.47 16.60 9.58
N ILE A 451 4.64 16.28 9.02
CA ILE A 451 5.02 14.89 8.69
C ILE A 451 5.07 14.05 9.98
N GLU A 452 5.74 14.53 11.03
CA GLU A 452 5.83 13.85 12.33
C GLU A 452 4.44 13.64 12.95
N GLN A 453 3.60 14.67 12.92
CA GLN A 453 2.22 14.59 13.42
C GLN A 453 1.40 13.56 12.65
N LEU A 454 1.48 13.57 11.31
CA LEU A 454 0.76 12.62 10.46
C LEU A 454 1.25 11.19 10.68
N ILE A 455 2.56 10.94 10.75
CA ILE A 455 3.08 9.59 11.05
C ILE A 455 2.57 9.08 12.38
N THR A 456 2.56 9.93 13.41
CA THR A 456 2.10 9.56 14.75
C THR A 456 0.63 9.13 14.76
N ILE A 457 -0.26 9.92 14.14
CA ILE A 457 -1.70 9.58 14.12
C ILE A 457 -2.01 8.43 13.17
N LEU A 458 -1.31 8.33 12.03
CA LEU A 458 -1.54 7.30 11.03
C LEU A 458 -1.04 5.93 11.50
N ALA A 459 -0.10 5.88 12.45
CA ALA A 459 0.28 4.64 13.13
C ALA A 459 -0.82 4.07 14.03
N ARG A 460 -1.78 4.92 14.47
CA ARG A 460 -2.93 4.53 15.30
C ARG A 460 -4.19 5.26 14.84
N PRO A 461 -4.69 4.96 13.63
CA PRO A 461 -5.72 5.78 12.97
C PRO A 461 -7.10 5.62 13.60
N PHE A 462 -7.31 4.59 14.43
CA PHE A 462 -8.55 4.30 15.14
C PHE A 462 -8.67 5.02 16.49
N ASP A 463 -7.54 5.44 17.06
CA ASP A 463 -7.45 6.04 18.39
C ASP A 463 -7.93 7.49 18.40
N GLU A 464 -8.32 7.95 19.59
CA GLU A 464 -8.58 9.38 19.84
C GLU A 464 -7.27 10.13 20.09
N HIS A 465 -7.07 11.22 19.35
CA HIS A 465 -5.91 12.11 19.48
C HIS A 465 -6.42 13.54 19.70
N LYS A 466 -6.51 13.97 20.97
CA LYS A 466 -7.17 15.24 21.35
C LYS A 466 -6.58 16.47 20.67
N ASP A 467 -5.27 16.49 20.46
CA ASP A 467 -4.56 17.61 19.86
C ASP A 467 -4.57 17.56 18.31
N ALA A 468 -5.16 16.52 17.72
CA ALA A 468 -5.17 16.27 16.28
C ALA A 468 -6.59 16.25 15.67
N GLU A 469 -7.63 16.66 16.40
CA GLU A 469 -9.03 16.68 15.93
C GLU A 469 -9.21 17.37 14.57
N VAL A 470 -8.42 18.42 14.30
CA VAL A 470 -8.44 19.15 13.02
C VAL A 470 -8.09 18.25 11.83
N LEU A 471 -7.25 17.24 12.04
CA LEU A 471 -6.80 16.30 11.00
C LEU A 471 -7.85 15.21 10.69
N ALA A 472 -8.90 15.10 11.51
CA ALA A 472 -10.05 14.22 11.24
C ALA A 472 -11.14 14.91 10.41
N GLN A 473 -11.05 16.22 10.19
CA GLN A 473 -12.12 16.99 9.55
C GLN A 473 -12.26 16.67 8.05
N LEU A 474 -13.42 17.04 7.51
CA LEU A 474 -13.67 17.06 6.08
C LEU A 474 -12.58 17.85 5.35
N PRO A 475 -12.21 17.45 4.13
CA PRO A 475 -11.31 18.25 3.32
C PRO A 475 -11.90 19.65 3.07
N PRO A 476 -11.05 20.70 3.04
CA PRO A 476 -11.48 22.00 2.55
C PRO A 476 -11.88 21.89 1.06
N ASN A 477 -12.67 22.85 0.55
CA ASN A 477 -13.19 22.79 -0.83
C ASN A 477 -12.09 22.60 -1.90
N TRP A 478 -10.92 23.23 -1.73
CA TRP A 478 -9.79 23.05 -2.65
C TRP A 478 -9.18 21.65 -2.55
N GLY A 479 -9.21 21.04 -1.36
CA GLY A 479 -8.68 19.70 -1.10
C GLY A 479 -9.47 18.59 -1.79
N LYS A 480 -10.78 18.78 -1.96
CA LYS A 480 -11.69 17.84 -2.63
C LYS A 480 -11.38 17.64 -4.12
N HIS A 481 -10.69 18.57 -4.75
CA HIS A 481 -10.41 18.57 -6.20
C HIS A 481 -8.92 18.48 -6.52
N LEU A 482 -8.10 18.00 -5.57
CA LEU A 482 -6.67 17.81 -5.79
C LEU A 482 -6.43 16.67 -6.77
N GLU A 483 -5.92 17.02 -7.95
CA GLU A 483 -5.39 16.06 -8.90
C GLU A 483 -3.97 15.67 -8.50
N ILE A 484 -3.70 14.36 -8.43
CA ILE A 484 -2.39 13.85 -8.09
C ILE A 484 -1.73 13.27 -9.31
N SER A 485 -0.49 13.72 -9.52
CA SER A 485 0.33 13.25 -10.61
C SER A 485 1.33 12.17 -10.22
N CYS A 486 1.52 11.23 -11.14
CA CYS A 486 2.66 10.31 -11.16
C CYS A 486 3.99 11.01 -11.45
N SER A 487 4.01 12.32 -11.77
CA SER A 487 5.23 13.05 -12.09
C SER A 487 6.22 12.93 -10.95
N SER A 488 7.16 12.02 -11.15
CA SER A 488 8.12 11.53 -10.19
C SER A 488 9.44 11.41 -10.87
#